data_AF-A0A2T8F6I8-F1
#
_entry.id   AF-A0A2T8F6I8-F1
#
_cell.length_a   1.000
_cell.length_b   1.000
_cell.length_c   1.000
_cell.angle_alpha   90.00
_cell.angle_beta   90.00
_cell.angle_gamma   90.00
#
_symmetry.space_group_name_H-M   'P 1'
#
loop_
_entity.id
_entity.type
_entity.pdbx_description
1 polymer ?
#
loop_
_entity_poly.entity_id
_entity_poly.type
_entity_poly.pdbx_seq_one_letter_code
_entity_poly.pdbx_strand_id
1 'polypeptide(L)'
;MTTLDSFARRATRASVLIAGVGLALLTAPAHADVPEGWSNPEDVDSLYALLLLAGVPLLLFVGIATLVYLPAMMRGEKLTPGPAAIEDQWFGGPRQGTQELPAPDDETSQAGGASGRW
;
A
#
# COMPACT_ATOMS: atom_id res chain seq x y z
N MET A 1 10.67 -1.30 27.03
CA MET A 1 10.06 -2.64 27.17
C MET A 1 8.74 -2.67 26.39
N THR A 2 8.78 -2.48 25.08
CA THR A 2 7.60 -2.20 24.21
C THR A 2 7.67 -2.88 22.84
N THR A 3 8.86 -3.31 22.41
CA THR A 3 9.10 -3.99 21.13
C THR A 3 8.73 -5.47 21.15
N LEU A 4 8.82 -6.13 22.31
CA LEU A 4 8.44 -7.53 22.49
C LEU A 4 6.93 -7.73 22.35
N ASP A 5 6.12 -6.79 22.84
CA ASP A 5 4.66 -6.84 22.76
C ASP A 5 4.11 -6.67 21.34
N SER A 6 4.76 -5.86 20.51
CA SER A 6 4.34 -5.64 19.12
C SER A 6 4.74 -6.81 18.23
N PHE A 7 5.89 -7.43 18.49
CA PHE A 7 6.31 -8.66 17.84
C PHE A 7 5.40 -9.84 18.20
N ALA A 8 5.05 -9.99 19.48
CA ALA A 8 4.11 -11.02 19.93
C ALA A 8 2.73 -10.85 19.27
N ARG A 9 2.17 -9.63 19.22
CA ARG A 9 0.87 -9.37 18.56
C ARG A 9 0.92 -9.64 17.05
N ARG A 10 2.03 -9.33 16.37
CA ARG A 10 2.22 -9.64 14.94
C ARG A 10 2.35 -11.14 14.70
N ALA A 11 3.10 -11.83 15.54
CA ALA A 11 3.26 -13.29 15.48
C ALA A 11 1.92 -14.01 15.72
N THR A 12 1.13 -13.59 16.72
CA THR A 12 -0.21 -14.14 16.96
C THR A 12 -1.13 -13.93 15.77
N ARG A 13 -1.14 -12.75 15.16
CA ARG A 13 -1.96 -12.48 13.96
C ARG A 13 -1.55 -13.34 12.77
N ALA A 14 -0.25 -13.49 12.52
CA ALA A 14 0.25 -14.37 11.47
C ALA A 14 -0.11 -15.84 11.74
N SER A 15 -0.04 -16.27 12.99
CA SER A 15 -0.41 -17.63 13.43
C SER A 15 -1.90 -17.92 13.18
N VAL A 16 -2.78 -16.95 13.45
CA VAL A 16 -4.23 -17.09 13.21
C VAL A 16 -4.53 -17.22 11.72
N LEU A 17 -3.87 -16.43 10.86
CA LEU A 17 -4.03 -16.54 9.41
C LEU A 17 -3.55 -17.88 8.88
N ILE A 18 -2.37 -18.34 9.35
CA ILE A 18 -1.81 -19.64 8.96
C ILE A 18 -2.69 -20.78 9.45
N ALA A 19 -3.18 -20.73 10.70
CA ALA A 19 -4.06 -21.75 11.25
C ALA A 19 -5.42 -21.79 10.54
N GLY A 20 -5.98 -20.63 10.18
CA GLY A 20 -7.23 -20.55 9.41
C GLY A 20 -7.09 -21.17 8.02
N VAL A 21 -6.01 -20.85 7.31
CA VAL A 21 -5.70 -21.46 6.01
C VAL A 21 -5.42 -22.96 6.16
N GLY A 22 -4.66 -23.37 7.18
CA GLY A 22 -4.38 -24.78 7.46
C GLY A 22 -5.64 -25.58 7.75
N LEU A 23 -6.58 -25.04 8.54
CA LEU A 23 -7.86 -25.68 8.80
C LEU A 23 -8.74 -25.79 7.54
N ALA A 24 -8.75 -24.74 6.71
CA ALA A 24 -9.48 -24.77 5.44
C ALA A 24 -8.89 -25.78 4.44
N LEU A 25 -7.57 -26.01 4.47
CA LEU A 25 -6.92 -27.03 3.65
C LEU A 25 -7.14 -28.46 4.18
N LEU A 26 -7.48 -28.61 5.47
CA LEU A 26 -7.76 -29.90 6.11
C LEU A 26 -9.21 -30.36 5.94
N THR A 27 -10.13 -29.47 5.54
CA THR A 27 -11.48 -29.89 5.17
C THR A 27 -11.42 -30.60 3.81
N ALA A 28 -11.48 -31.92 3.82
CA ALA A 28 -11.68 -32.70 2.62
C ALA A 28 -12.95 -32.21 1.89
N PRO A 29 -12.98 -32.23 0.54
CA PRO A 29 -14.20 -31.93 -0.19
C PRO A 29 -15.33 -32.81 0.34
N ALA A 30 -16.49 -32.22 0.62
CA ALA A 30 -17.69 -33.00 0.93
C ALA A 30 -18.10 -33.73 -0.35
N HIS A 31 -17.56 -34.93 -0.56
CA HIS A 31 -17.95 -35.84 -1.63
C HIS A 31 -19.34 -36.39 -1.30
N ALA A 32 -20.37 -35.61 -1.61
CA ALA A 32 -21.74 -36.08 -1.58
C ALA A 32 -22.06 -36.71 -2.94
N ASP A 33 -22.70 -37.88 -2.91
CA ASP A 33 -23.17 -38.52 -4.13
C ASP A 33 -24.21 -37.63 -4.84
N VAL A 34 -24.19 -37.66 -6.18
CA VAL A 34 -25.14 -36.91 -6.99
C VAL A 34 -26.53 -37.54 -6.85
N PRO A 35 -27.57 -36.80 -6.44
CA PRO A 35 -28.92 -37.34 -6.31
C PRO A 35 -29.50 -37.81 -7.65
N GLU A 36 -30.38 -38.80 -7.59
CA GLU A 36 -31.10 -39.32 -8.75
C GLU A 36 -31.86 -38.19 -9.49
N GLY A 37 -31.66 -38.10 -10.81
CA GLY A 37 -32.31 -37.10 -11.67
C GLY A 37 -31.54 -35.77 -11.83
N TRP A 38 -30.36 -35.61 -11.22
CA TRP A 38 -29.50 -34.45 -11.42
C TRP A 38 -28.48 -34.70 -12.53
N SER A 39 -28.07 -33.64 -13.24
CA SER A 39 -26.98 -33.75 -14.21
C SER A 39 -25.65 -33.95 -13.49
N ASN A 40 -24.82 -34.88 -13.97
CA ASN A 40 -23.46 -35.09 -13.49
C ASN A 40 -22.45 -34.58 -14.55
N PRO A 41 -22.05 -33.30 -14.48
CA PRO A 41 -21.10 -32.74 -15.43
C PRO A 41 -19.69 -33.31 -15.22
N GLU A 42 -18.82 -33.12 -16.21
CA GLU A 42 -17.40 -33.48 -16.08
C GLU A 42 -16.71 -32.69 -14.96
N ASP A 43 -15.73 -33.33 -14.34
CA ASP A 43 -14.95 -32.74 -13.27
C ASP A 43 -14.20 -31.50 -13.77
N VAL A 44 -14.20 -30.46 -12.93
CA VAL A 44 -13.45 -29.23 -13.22
C VAL A 44 -11.96 -29.49 -13.01
N ASP A 45 -11.15 -29.15 -14.01
CA ASP A 45 -9.70 -29.11 -13.86
C ASP A 45 -9.33 -28.11 -12.74
N SER A 46 -8.87 -28.67 -11.62
CA SER A 46 -8.56 -27.90 -10.41
C SER A 46 -7.36 -26.97 -10.60
N LEU A 47 -6.38 -27.35 -11.43
CA LEU A 47 -5.25 -26.49 -11.73
C LEU A 47 -5.70 -25.31 -12.56
N TYR A 48 -6.53 -25.55 -13.58
CA TYR A 48 -7.12 -24.49 -14.38
C TYR A 48 -7.94 -23.52 -13.52
N ALA A 49 -8.80 -24.05 -12.64
CA ALA A 49 -9.61 -23.23 -11.74
C ALA A 49 -8.73 -22.37 -10.80
N LEU A 50 -7.66 -22.94 -10.24
CA LEU A 50 -6.73 -22.22 -9.37
C LEU A 50 -5.95 -21.14 -10.13
N LEU A 51 -5.49 -21.45 -11.34
CA LEU A 51 -4.81 -20.47 -12.20
C LEU A 51 -5.74 -19.34 -12.62
N LEU A 52 -7.01 -19.63 -12.88
CA LEU A 52 -7.98 -18.59 -13.19
C LEU A 52 -8.25 -17.72 -11.95
N LEU A 53 -8.49 -18.33 -10.80
CA LEU A 53 -8.80 -17.64 -9.54
C LEU A 53 -7.64 -16.76 -9.04
N ALA A 54 -6.41 -17.25 -9.06
CA ALA A 54 -5.25 -16.53 -8.53
C ALA A 54 -4.46 -15.80 -9.63
N GLY A 55 -4.34 -16.42 -10.81
CA GLY A 55 -3.54 -15.89 -11.92
C GLY A 55 -4.17 -14.67 -12.57
N VAL A 56 -5.50 -14.62 -12.76
CA VAL A 56 -6.14 -13.44 -13.36
C VAL A 56 -5.98 -12.19 -12.47
N PRO A 57 -6.28 -12.21 -11.15
CA PRO A 57 -6.01 -11.06 -10.28
C PRO A 57 -4.53 -10.65 -10.25
N LEU A 58 -3.61 -11.61 -10.24
CA LEU A 58 -2.18 -11.32 -10.23
C LEU A 58 -1.72 -10.67 -11.54
N LEU A 59 -2.19 -11.16 -12.68
CA LEU A 59 -1.93 -10.57 -13.99
C LEU A 59 -2.48 -9.15 -14.08
N LEU A 60 -3.70 -8.93 -13.58
CA LEU A 60 -4.29 -7.59 -13.51
C LEU A 60 -3.46 -6.66 -12.62
N PHE A 61 -3.03 -7.12 -11.45
CA PHE A 61 -2.16 -6.36 -10.57
C PHE A 61 -0.86 -5.94 -11.28
N VAL A 62 -0.17 -6.88 -11.92
CA VAL A 62 1.07 -6.61 -12.65
C VAL A 62 0.83 -5.66 -13.82
N GLY A 63 -0.25 -5.86 -14.59
CA GLY A 63 -0.63 -5.00 -15.70
C GLY A 63 -0.90 -3.57 -15.26
N ILE A 64 -1.71 -3.39 -14.21
CA ILE A 64 -2.01 -2.08 -13.62
C ILE A 64 -0.73 -1.44 -13.07
N ALA A 65 0.07 -2.17 -12.28
CA ALA A 65 1.32 -1.66 -11.74
C ALA A 65 2.27 -1.20 -12.85
N THR A 66 2.36 -1.95 -13.93
CA THR A 66 3.17 -1.58 -15.09
C THR A 66 2.65 -0.29 -15.72
N LEU A 67 1.35 -0.19 -16.01
CA LEU A 67 0.77 1.01 -16.61
C LEU A 67 0.95 2.26 -15.73
N VAL A 68 0.93 2.11 -14.41
CA VAL A 68 1.08 3.21 -13.46
C VAL A 68 2.54 3.62 -13.29
N TYR A 69 3.45 2.65 -13.06
CA TYR A 69 4.83 2.96 -12.66
C TYR A 69 5.80 3.06 -13.83
N LEU A 70 5.53 2.39 -14.96
CA LEU A 70 6.43 2.40 -16.11
C LEU A 70 6.70 3.81 -16.67
N PRO A 71 5.70 4.71 -16.82
CA PRO A 71 5.96 6.07 -17.30
C PRO A 71 6.88 6.87 -16.37
N ALA A 72 6.66 6.77 -15.05
CA ALA A 72 7.49 7.44 -14.05
C ALA A 72 8.92 6.90 -14.06
N MET A 73 9.10 5.58 -14.25
CA MET A 73 10.41 4.94 -14.42
C MET A 73 11.12 5.45 -15.68
N MET A 74 10.42 5.58 -16.81
CA MET A 74 10.99 6.11 -18.05
C MET A 74 11.44 7.58 -17.92
N ARG A 75 10.80 8.35 -17.02
CA ARG A 75 11.16 9.74 -16.72
C ARG A 75 12.26 9.88 -15.66
N GLY A 76 12.63 8.78 -14.98
CA GLY A 76 13.60 8.81 -13.88
C GLY A 76 13.05 9.42 -12.59
N GLU A 77 11.72 9.44 -12.40
CA GLU A 77 11.09 9.97 -11.19
C GLU A 77 11.36 9.07 -9.97
N LYS A 78 11.46 9.68 -8.79
CA LYS A 78 11.69 8.97 -7.52
C LYS A 78 10.38 8.30 -7.07
N LEU A 79 10.36 6.96 -7.07
CA LEU A 79 9.19 6.15 -6.68
C LEU A 79 9.08 5.83 -5.18
N THR A 80 10.09 6.17 -4.39
CA THR A 80 10.08 5.90 -2.94
C THR A 80 9.03 6.75 -2.22
N PRO A 81 8.18 6.17 -1.37
CA PRO A 81 7.30 6.92 -0.48
C PRO A 81 8.14 7.73 0.50
N GLY A 82 8.01 9.04 0.43
CA GLY A 82 8.72 9.97 1.29
C GLY A 82 8.43 11.39 0.83
N PRO A 83 8.73 12.40 1.66
CA PRO A 83 8.65 13.78 1.21
C PRO A 83 9.47 13.88 -0.08
N ALA A 84 8.90 14.48 -1.12
CA ALA A 84 9.71 15.04 -2.20
C ALA A 84 10.83 15.86 -1.52
N ALA A 85 12.02 15.93 -2.14
CA ALA A 85 13.02 16.88 -1.65
C ALA A 85 12.27 18.21 -1.49
N ILE A 86 12.22 18.72 -0.25
CA ILE A 86 11.56 19.98 0.06
C ILE A 86 12.44 21.02 -0.61
N GLU A 87 12.24 21.22 -1.91
CA GLU A 87 12.45 22.52 -2.48
C GLU A 87 11.51 23.42 -1.71
N ASP A 88 12.02 24.50 -1.13
CA ASP A 88 11.25 25.52 -0.43
C ASP A 88 10.22 26.12 -1.41
N GLN A 89 9.15 25.38 -1.65
CA GLN A 89 8.07 25.77 -2.54
C GLN A 89 7.11 26.60 -1.69
N TRP A 90 7.49 27.86 -1.53
CA TRP A 90 6.55 28.90 -1.19
C TRP A 90 5.60 29.08 -2.40
N PHE A 91 4.42 28.48 -2.34
CA PHE A 91 3.36 28.70 -3.33
C PHE A 91 2.76 30.11 -3.12
N GLY A 92 3.44 31.14 -3.65
CA GLY A 92 2.93 32.53 -3.71
C GLY A 92 3.74 33.63 -3.01
N GLY A 93 5.07 33.64 -3.11
CA GLY A 93 5.91 34.62 -2.39
C GLY A 93 7.32 34.75 -2.97
N PRO A 94 8.02 35.85 -2.64
CA PRO A 94 9.15 36.32 -3.43
C PRO A 94 10.33 35.34 -3.42
N ARG A 95 10.83 35.01 -4.61
CA ARG A 95 11.96 34.08 -4.85
C ARG A 95 13.33 34.70 -4.56
N GLN A 96 13.46 35.57 -3.57
CA GLN A 96 14.77 36.15 -3.27
C GLN A 96 15.53 35.23 -2.32
N GLY A 97 16.72 34.81 -2.77
CA GLY A 97 17.58 33.89 -2.04
C GLY A 97 18.02 34.45 -0.69
N THR A 98 18.60 33.58 0.14
CA THR A 98 19.00 33.78 1.55
C THR A 98 19.86 35.03 1.83
N GLN A 99 20.30 35.76 0.81
CA GLN A 99 21.04 37.02 0.92
C GLN A 99 20.15 38.28 1.04
N GLU A 100 18.84 38.17 0.82
CA GLU A 100 17.89 39.29 0.95
C GLU A 100 16.85 39.06 2.06
N LEU A 101 17.28 38.48 3.17
CA LEU A 101 16.49 38.57 4.40
C LEU A 101 16.49 40.03 4.87
N PRO A 102 15.32 40.67 5.07
CA PRO A 102 15.25 41.98 5.69
C PRO A 102 15.98 41.98 7.04
N ALA A 103 16.61 43.10 7.36
CA ALA A 103 17.27 43.30 8.65
C ALA A 103 16.29 43.00 9.81
N PRO A 104 16.80 42.64 11.02
CA PRO A 104 15.97 42.34 12.17
C PRO A 104 14.92 43.44 12.40
N ASP A 105 13.67 43.03 12.67
CA ASP A 105 12.56 43.94 12.91
C ASP A 105 12.93 44.97 13.99
N ASP A 106 12.81 46.25 13.67
CA ASP A 106 12.92 47.36 14.62
C ASP A 106 11.53 47.77 15.13
N GLU A 107 11.47 48.76 16.02
CA GLU A 107 10.21 49.24 16.62
C GLU A 107 9.22 49.83 15.61
N THR A 108 9.60 49.94 14.33
CA THR A 108 8.73 50.43 13.24
C THR A 108 8.19 49.29 12.35
N SER A 109 8.58 48.04 12.60
CA SER A 109 8.14 46.90 11.81
C SER A 109 6.65 46.58 12.01
N GLN A 110 5.93 46.51 10.89
CA GLN A 110 4.49 46.19 10.81
C GLN A 110 4.26 44.72 10.43
N ALA A 111 5.29 43.87 10.49
CA ALA A 111 5.16 42.45 10.19
C ALA A 111 4.41 41.72 11.32
N GLY A 112 3.23 41.17 11.01
CA GLY A 112 2.44 40.41 11.98
C GLY A 112 3.03 39.03 12.27
N GLY A 113 3.39 38.76 13.52
CA GLY A 113 3.94 37.46 13.95
C GLY A 113 2.85 36.46 14.36
N ALA A 114 2.90 35.25 13.79
CA ALA A 114 2.14 34.10 14.26
C ALA A 114 3.06 33.16 15.05
N SER A 115 2.72 32.85 16.30
CA SER A 115 3.44 31.86 17.11
C SER A 115 2.50 30.73 17.53
N GLY A 116 3.02 29.51 17.54
CA GLY A 116 2.34 28.32 18.03
C GLY A 116 3.36 27.45 18.76
N ARG A 117 3.00 27.00 19.97
CA ARG A 117 3.81 26.05 20.74
C ARG A 117 3.04 24.74 20.82
N TRP A 118 3.70 23.67 20.38
CA TRP A 118 3.23 22.30 20.53
C TRP A 118 3.50 21.81 21.95
#